data_AF-A0A6N8F179-F1
#
_entry.id   AF-A0A6N8F179-F1
#
_cell.length_a   1.000
_cell.length_b   1.000
_cell.length_c   1.000
_cell.angle_alpha   90.00
_cell.angle_beta   90.00
_cell.angle_gamma   90.00
#
_symmetry.space_group_name_H-M   'P 1'
#
loop_
_entity.id
_entity.type
_entity.pdbx_description
1 polymer ?
#
loop_
_entity_poly.entity_id
_entity_poly.type
_entity_poly.pdbx_seq_one_letter_code
_entity_poly.pdbx_strand_id
1 'polypeptide(L)'
;MSDQDQFDLLDEIDDAIEKSGPSSTDKEEAAMRIRSLISTLFKTVYQCSNCGNFFIDNNHPSLEMFRGANQVNKNLLVSALGDKWRGFIYAEWKDKIPDWQTSNGTLFNETNSSSLTGKLDGNGEYGDWETLEQDYYQLFNELKNKNVIRYSQLKKNYTVIHSWSLQK
;
A
#
# COMPACT_ATOMS: atom_id res chain seq x y z
N MET A 1 -5.85 -16.74 0.81
CA MET A 1 -5.67 -17.51 2.05
C MET A 1 -6.72 -18.58 2.05
N SER A 2 -6.34 -19.84 2.30
CA SER A 2 -7.31 -20.93 2.52
C SER A 2 -7.89 -20.85 3.93
N ASP A 3 -8.97 -21.59 4.21
CA ASP A 3 -9.55 -21.63 5.56
C ASP A 3 -8.55 -22.22 6.57
N GLN A 4 -7.72 -23.18 6.15
CA GLN A 4 -6.67 -23.78 6.99
C GLN A 4 -5.63 -22.73 7.40
N ASP A 5 -5.12 -21.98 6.42
CA ASP A 5 -4.16 -20.89 6.67
C ASP A 5 -4.76 -19.81 7.59
N GLN A 6 -6.06 -19.54 7.44
CA GLN A 6 -6.75 -18.59 8.30
C GLN A 6 -6.78 -19.06 9.76
N PHE A 7 -7.05 -20.35 10.00
CA PHE A 7 -7.04 -20.91 11.35
C PHE A 7 -5.64 -20.85 11.96
N ASP A 8 -4.60 -21.23 11.21
CA ASP A 8 -3.21 -21.15 11.68
C ASP A 8 -2.83 -19.70 12.08
N LEU A 9 -3.31 -18.69 11.33
CA LEU A 9 -3.09 -17.29 11.68
C LEU A 9 -3.80 -16.89 12.97
N LEU A 10 -5.04 -17.35 13.18
CA LEU A 10 -5.80 -17.04 14.39
C LEU A 10 -5.16 -17.71 15.62
N ASP A 11 -4.74 -18.96 15.49
CA ASP A 11 -4.05 -19.69 16.56
C ASP A 11 -2.73 -18.98 16.97
N GLU A 12 -1.93 -18.49 16.01
CA GLU A 12 -0.71 -17.74 16.33
C GLU A 12 -1.02 -16.37 16.98
N ILE A 13 -2.14 -15.74 16.64
CA ILE A 13 -2.59 -14.51 17.31
C ILE A 13 -2.97 -14.80 18.76
N ASP A 14 -3.75 -15.85 19.00
CA ASP A 14 -4.16 -16.24 20.35
C ASP A 14 -2.94 -16.63 21.19
N ASP A 15 -2.00 -17.38 20.61
CA ASP A 15 -0.72 -17.71 21.25
C ASP A 15 0.11 -16.46 21.59
N ALA A 16 0.15 -15.46 20.71
CA ALA A 16 0.83 -14.20 21.00
C ALA A 16 0.15 -13.44 22.15
N ILE A 17 -1.17 -13.50 22.28
CA ILE A 17 -1.91 -12.83 23.36
C ILE A 17 -1.70 -13.56 24.69
N GLU A 18 -1.81 -14.89 24.70
CA GLU A 18 -1.83 -15.68 25.93
C GLU A 18 -0.43 -16.06 26.43
N LYS A 19 0.53 -16.23 25.52
CA LYS A 19 1.84 -16.84 25.82
C LYS A 19 3.02 -15.89 25.62
N SER A 20 2.81 -14.67 25.09
CA SER A 20 3.92 -13.71 25.03
C SER A 20 4.35 -13.30 26.44
N GLY A 21 5.65 -13.32 26.68
CA GLY A 21 6.22 -12.83 27.93
C GLY A 21 5.95 -11.33 28.14
N PRO A 22 6.11 -10.83 29.37
CA PRO A 22 5.77 -9.44 29.70
C PRO A 22 6.70 -8.41 29.08
N SER A 23 7.89 -8.82 28.61
CA SER A 23 8.90 -7.88 28.11
C SER A 23 8.56 -7.34 26.72
N SER A 24 9.16 -6.21 26.35
CA SER A 24 9.02 -5.67 24.99
C SER A 24 9.62 -6.60 23.94
N THR A 25 10.70 -7.31 24.28
CA THR A 25 11.34 -8.28 23.39
C THR A 25 10.40 -9.45 23.10
N ASP A 26 9.77 -10.04 24.12
CA ASP A 26 8.85 -11.17 23.93
C ASP A 26 7.66 -10.79 23.04
N LYS A 27 7.14 -9.57 23.22
CA LYS A 27 6.04 -9.03 22.40
C LYS A 27 6.47 -8.78 20.96
N GLU A 28 7.67 -8.26 20.75
CA GLU A 28 8.18 -8.04 19.40
C GLU A 28 8.44 -9.38 18.70
N GLU A 29 8.99 -10.38 19.39
CA GLU A 29 9.16 -11.72 18.84
C GLU A 29 7.83 -12.35 18.42
N ALA A 30 6.79 -12.24 19.26
CA ALA A 30 5.45 -12.70 18.91
C ALA A 30 4.86 -11.94 17.71
N ALA A 31 5.00 -10.62 17.68
CA ALA A 31 4.54 -9.81 16.55
C ALA A 31 5.29 -10.14 15.26
N MET A 32 6.60 -10.42 15.32
CA MET A 32 7.40 -10.85 14.17
C MET A 32 6.94 -12.20 13.62
N ARG A 33 6.60 -13.17 14.48
CA ARG A 33 6.04 -14.47 14.03
C ARG A 33 4.75 -14.28 13.26
N ILE A 34 3.80 -13.51 13.81
CA ILE A 34 2.54 -13.18 13.12
C ILE A 34 2.82 -12.49 11.78
N ARG A 35 3.70 -11.48 11.73
CA ARG A 35 4.03 -10.77 10.47
C ARG A 35 4.66 -11.69 9.43
N SER A 36 5.55 -12.60 9.86
CA SER A 36 6.17 -13.61 9.00
C SER A 36 5.12 -14.55 8.42
N LEU A 37 4.19 -15.01 9.27
CA LEU A 37 3.10 -15.89 8.88
C LEU A 37 2.17 -15.19 7.87
N ILE A 38 1.72 -13.96 8.15
CA ILE A 38 0.92 -13.16 7.21
C ILE A 38 1.61 -13.02 5.84
N SER A 39 2.92 -12.73 5.84
CA SER A 39 3.68 -12.57 4.59
C SER A 39 3.76 -13.86 3.77
N THR A 40 3.62 -15.02 4.42
CA THR A 40 3.67 -16.34 3.79
C THR A 40 2.28 -16.80 3.31
N LEU A 41 1.25 -16.55 4.10
CA LEU A 41 -0.11 -17.07 3.86
C LEU A 41 -0.92 -16.21 2.89
N PHE A 42 -0.64 -14.91 2.81
CA PHE A 42 -1.35 -14.01 1.92
C PHE A 42 -0.78 -14.08 0.50
N LYS A 43 -1.69 -14.14 -0.47
CA LYS A 43 -1.38 -14.00 -1.89
C LYS A 43 -1.86 -12.64 -2.35
N THR A 44 -1.04 -11.94 -3.11
CA THR A 44 -1.42 -10.66 -3.69
C THR A 44 -2.41 -10.91 -4.82
N VAL A 45 -3.58 -10.28 -4.73
CA VAL A 45 -4.58 -10.29 -5.80
C VAL A 45 -4.75 -8.86 -6.30
N TYR A 46 -4.66 -8.69 -7.61
CA TYR A 46 -4.94 -7.45 -8.31
C TYR A 46 -6.26 -7.57 -9.07
N GLN A 47 -7.06 -6.50 -9.05
CA GLN A 47 -8.24 -6.37 -9.90
C GLN A 47 -8.00 -5.28 -10.92
N CYS A 48 -8.11 -5.63 -12.21
CA CYS A 48 -7.96 -4.64 -13.28
C CYS A 48 -9.12 -3.64 -13.26
N SER A 49 -8.81 -2.35 -13.15
CA SER A 49 -9.82 -1.27 -13.17
C SER A 49 -10.54 -1.14 -14.52
N ASN A 50 -9.92 -1.58 -15.62
CA ASN A 50 -10.52 -1.51 -16.95
C ASN A 50 -11.52 -2.66 -17.20
N CYS A 51 -11.08 -3.91 -17.08
CA CYS A 51 -11.89 -5.09 -17.40
C CYS A 51 -12.49 -5.82 -16.20
N GLY A 52 -12.03 -5.52 -14.98
CA GLY A 52 -12.49 -6.15 -13.74
C GLY A 52 -11.93 -7.56 -13.47
N ASN A 53 -11.13 -8.12 -14.37
CA ASN A 53 -10.50 -9.43 -14.18
C ASN A 53 -9.55 -9.42 -12.99
N PHE A 54 -9.45 -10.56 -12.32
CA PHE A 54 -8.50 -10.78 -11.23
C PHE A 54 -7.21 -11.37 -11.76
N PHE A 55 -6.11 -10.95 -11.15
CA PHE A 55 -4.78 -11.48 -11.35
C PHE A 55 -4.22 -11.86 -10.00
N ILE A 56 -3.77 -13.09 -9.85
CA ILE A 56 -3.18 -13.59 -8.60
C ILE A 56 -1.68 -13.73 -8.84
N ASP A 57 -0.91 -13.07 -7.98
CA ASP A 57 0.50 -13.39 -7.83
C ASP A 57 0.62 -14.60 -6.90
N ASN A 58 1.14 -15.69 -7.45
CA ASN A 58 1.33 -16.96 -6.75
C ASN A 58 2.80 -17.38 -6.77
N ASN A 59 3.74 -16.41 -6.73
CA ASN A 59 5.18 -16.64 -6.79
C ASN A 59 5.63 -17.42 -8.04
N HIS A 60 4.87 -17.30 -9.13
CA HIS A 60 5.19 -17.88 -10.43
C HIS A 60 5.62 -16.76 -11.39
N PRO A 61 6.48 -17.01 -12.40
CA PRO A 61 6.87 -15.99 -13.38
C PRO A 61 5.71 -15.37 -14.18
N SER A 62 4.48 -15.88 -14.03
CA SER A 62 3.28 -15.39 -14.70
C SER A 62 2.13 -15.25 -13.72
N LEU A 63 1.38 -14.15 -13.83
CA LEU A 63 0.14 -13.94 -13.07
C LEU A 63 -0.95 -14.91 -13.55
N GLU A 64 -1.65 -15.53 -12.61
CA GLU A 64 -2.83 -16.33 -12.92
C GLU A 64 -4.06 -15.43 -13.04
N MET A 65 -4.77 -15.49 -14.17
CA MET A 65 -5.90 -14.61 -14.46
C MET A 65 -7.23 -15.34 -14.31
N PHE A 66 -8.14 -14.75 -13.52
CA PHE A 66 -9.54 -15.19 -13.41
C PHE A 66 -10.45 -14.17 -14.09
N ARG A 67 -11.25 -14.66 -15.04
CA ARG A 67 -12.24 -13.84 -15.76
C ARG A 67 -13.58 -13.92 -15.05
N GLY A 68 -14.27 -12.80 -14.93
CA GLY A 68 -15.65 -12.79 -14.45
C GLY A 68 -16.59 -13.48 -15.44
N ALA A 69 -17.54 -14.26 -14.93
CA ALA A 69 -18.49 -15.02 -15.75
C ALA A 69 -19.59 -14.13 -16.39
N ASN A 70 -19.92 -12.99 -15.76
CA ASN A 70 -21.01 -12.08 -16.14
C ASN A 70 -20.54 -10.60 -16.11
N GLN A 71 -21.44 -9.64 -15.85
CA GLN A 71 -21.08 -8.26 -15.55
C GLN A 71 -20.08 -8.22 -14.38
N VAL A 72 -18.85 -7.83 -14.68
CA VAL A 72 -17.74 -7.87 -13.72
C VAL A 72 -17.84 -6.66 -12.78
N ASN A 73 -18.01 -6.91 -11.48
CA ASN A 73 -17.87 -5.87 -10.47
C ASN A 73 -16.39 -5.46 -10.39
N LYS A 74 -16.07 -4.23 -10.78
CA LYS A 74 -14.69 -3.69 -10.85
C LYS A 74 -14.15 -3.17 -9.52
N ASN A 75 -14.97 -3.22 -8.47
CA ASN A 75 -14.69 -2.69 -7.14
C ASN A 75 -14.77 -3.78 -6.07
N LEU A 76 -14.41 -5.02 -6.40
CA LEU A 76 -14.45 -6.14 -5.45
C LEU A 76 -13.31 -6.09 -4.42
N LEU A 77 -12.14 -5.54 -4.80
CA LEU A 77 -10.98 -5.41 -3.89
C LEU A 77 -10.85 -4.03 -3.25
N VAL A 78 -11.89 -3.19 -3.29
CA VAL A 78 -11.87 -1.95 -2.51
C VAL A 78 -11.84 -2.28 -1.02
N SER A 79 -11.26 -1.39 -0.22
CA SER A 79 -11.24 -1.58 1.24
C SER A 79 -12.64 -1.90 1.79
N ALA A 80 -12.72 -2.78 2.78
CA ALA A 80 -13.95 -3.02 3.54
C ALA A 80 -14.52 -1.75 4.21
N LEU A 81 -13.69 -0.71 4.40
CA LEU A 81 -14.13 0.61 4.87
C LEU A 81 -14.74 1.49 3.76
N GLY A 82 -14.70 1.06 2.49
CA GLY A 82 -15.20 1.82 1.34
C GLY A 82 -14.61 3.23 1.30
N ASP A 83 -15.47 4.23 1.07
CA ASP A 83 -15.09 5.65 1.01
C ASP A 83 -14.52 6.19 2.33
N LYS A 84 -14.72 5.49 3.45
CA LYS A 84 -14.15 5.87 4.75
C LYS A 84 -12.69 5.46 4.88
N TRP A 85 -12.18 4.61 3.99
CA TRP A 85 -10.78 4.24 3.99
C TRP A 85 -9.92 5.45 3.65
N ARG A 86 -9.07 5.82 4.61
CA ARG A 86 -8.11 6.92 4.43
C ARG A 86 -6.80 6.35 3.93
N GLY A 87 -6.42 6.83 2.76
CA GLY A 87 -5.25 6.42 2.01
C GLY A 87 -3.95 7.06 2.45
N PHE A 88 -2.94 7.03 1.59
CA PHE A 88 -1.66 7.68 1.86
C PHE A 88 -0.99 8.22 0.59
N ILE A 89 0.02 9.05 0.81
CA ILE A 89 0.90 9.59 -0.24
C ILE A 89 2.34 9.28 0.15
N TYR A 90 3.11 8.82 -0.81
CA TYR A 90 4.55 8.61 -0.66
C TYR A 90 5.28 9.22 -1.83
N ALA A 91 6.35 9.95 -1.56
CA ALA A 91 7.27 10.42 -2.58
C ALA A 91 8.71 10.15 -2.18
N GLU A 92 9.54 9.79 -3.16
CA GLU A 92 10.97 9.57 -2.97
C GLU A 92 11.75 10.17 -4.12
N TRP A 93 12.85 10.85 -3.78
CA TRP A 93 13.86 11.27 -4.72
C TRP A 93 15.22 10.68 -4.39
N LYS A 94 15.94 10.26 -5.41
CA LYS A 94 17.34 9.83 -5.33
C LYS A 94 18.16 10.60 -6.36
N ASP A 95 19.18 11.34 -5.91
CA ASP A 95 20.10 12.03 -6.83
C ASP A 95 20.88 11.04 -7.70
N LYS A 96 21.15 9.84 -7.15
CA LYS A 96 21.80 8.74 -7.85
C LYS A 96 20.85 7.55 -7.88
N ILE A 97 20.49 7.12 -9.08
CA ILE A 97 19.67 5.94 -9.32
C ILE A 97 20.51 4.78 -9.85
N PRO A 98 20.16 3.52 -9.53
CA PRO A 98 20.76 2.35 -10.15
C PRO A 98 20.46 2.27 -11.65
N ASP A 99 21.26 1.51 -12.40
CA ASP A 99 21.14 1.37 -13.87
C ASP A 99 19.79 0.82 -14.36
N TRP A 100 19.05 0.13 -13.49
CA TRP A 100 17.74 -0.44 -13.81
C TRP A 100 16.57 0.55 -13.61
N GLN A 101 16.82 1.71 -13.02
CA GLN A 101 15.79 2.72 -12.73
C GLN A 101 15.89 3.87 -13.74
N THR A 102 14.74 4.33 -14.25
CA THR A 102 14.65 5.33 -15.34
C THR A 102 14.38 6.75 -14.88
N SER A 103 13.99 6.94 -13.62
CA SER A 103 13.63 8.24 -13.05
C SER A 103 14.17 8.41 -11.64
N ASN A 104 14.59 9.64 -11.31
CA ASN A 104 15.11 9.99 -10.00
C ASN A 104 14.02 10.08 -8.93
N GLY A 105 12.82 10.53 -9.33
CA GLY A 105 11.70 10.79 -8.46
C GLY A 105 10.52 9.88 -8.72
N THR A 106 9.84 9.48 -7.65
CA THR A 106 8.56 8.78 -7.70
C THR A 106 7.57 9.47 -6.76
N LEU A 107 6.32 9.61 -7.22
CA LEU A 107 5.16 9.97 -6.40
C LEU A 107 4.18 8.81 -6.51
N PHE A 108 3.70 8.34 -5.37
CA PHE A 108 2.70 7.29 -5.25
C PHE A 108 1.58 7.76 -4.34
N ASN A 109 0.34 7.48 -4.71
CA ASN A 109 -0.82 7.65 -3.86
C ASN A 109 -1.69 6.40 -3.88
N GLU A 110 -2.27 6.09 -2.74
CA GLU A 110 -3.24 5.02 -2.63
C GLU A 110 -4.43 5.58 -1.85
N THR A 111 -5.52 5.88 -2.55
CA THR A 111 -6.77 6.37 -1.94
C THR A 111 -7.96 5.66 -2.60
N ASN A 112 -9.06 5.48 -1.87
CA ASN A 112 -10.31 4.94 -2.43
C ASN A 112 -11.10 5.98 -3.25
N SER A 113 -10.57 7.20 -3.42
CA SER A 113 -11.20 8.24 -4.24
C SER A 113 -11.05 7.87 -5.71
N SER A 114 -12.01 7.10 -6.22
CA SER A 114 -12.22 6.99 -7.67
C SER A 114 -12.28 8.41 -8.24
N SER A 115 -11.41 8.71 -9.21
CA SER A 115 -11.16 10.04 -9.79
C SER A 115 -10.34 11.02 -8.92
N LEU A 116 -9.04 11.07 -9.19
CA LEU A 116 -8.43 12.37 -9.46
C LEU A 116 -8.64 12.59 -10.97
N THR A 117 -9.79 13.11 -11.39
CA THR A 117 -9.88 13.65 -12.76
C THR A 117 -9.00 14.89 -12.81
N GLY A 118 -7.73 14.72 -13.17
CA GLY A 118 -6.76 15.80 -13.28
C GLY A 118 -5.33 15.28 -13.35
N LYS A 119 -4.43 16.09 -13.92
CA LYS A 119 -2.99 15.85 -14.13
C LYS A 119 -2.20 15.27 -12.94
N LEU A 120 -2.76 15.25 -11.75
CA LEU A 120 -2.16 14.73 -10.54
C LEU A 120 -2.83 13.39 -10.20
N ASP A 121 -2.60 12.36 -11.01
CA ASP A 121 -3.00 10.98 -10.67
C ASP A 121 -2.21 10.43 -9.47
N GLY A 122 -1.28 11.21 -8.91
CA GLY A 122 -0.49 10.89 -7.72
C GLY A 122 0.40 9.66 -7.87
N ASN A 123 0.45 9.09 -9.08
CA ASN A 123 1.29 7.97 -9.47
C ASN A 123 2.09 8.40 -10.70
N GLY A 124 3.39 8.63 -10.51
CA GLY A 124 4.23 9.15 -11.59
C GLY A 124 5.73 9.09 -11.31
N GLU A 125 6.49 9.11 -12.40
CA GLU A 125 7.94 9.19 -12.44
C GLU A 125 8.39 10.63 -12.77
N TYR A 126 9.44 11.10 -12.12
CA TYR A 126 9.93 12.48 -12.22
C TYR A 126 11.43 12.50 -12.52
N GLY A 127 11.81 13.34 -13.48
CA GLY A 127 13.22 13.64 -13.81
C GLY A 127 13.75 14.91 -13.13
N ASP A 128 12.93 15.61 -12.36
CA ASP A 128 13.21 16.92 -11.77
C ASP A 128 12.71 16.98 -10.32
N TRP A 129 13.56 17.45 -9.39
CA TRP A 129 13.26 17.45 -7.96
C TRP A 129 12.18 18.47 -7.63
N GLU A 130 12.30 19.67 -8.18
CA GLU A 130 11.42 20.80 -7.94
C GLU A 130 9.99 20.46 -8.39
N THR A 131 9.85 19.81 -9.53
CA THR A 131 8.55 19.33 -10.04
C THR A 131 7.93 18.27 -9.12
N LEU A 132 8.71 17.27 -8.68
CA LEU A 132 8.23 16.25 -7.74
C LEU A 132 7.78 16.88 -6.42
N GLU A 133 8.59 17.77 -5.86
CA GLU A 133 8.33 18.42 -4.58
C GLU A 133 7.05 19.27 -4.65
N GLN A 134 6.88 20.04 -5.72
CA GLN A 134 5.68 20.83 -5.95
C GLN A 134 4.43 19.94 -6.06
N ASP A 135 4.46 18.91 -6.88
CA ASP A 135 3.32 18.02 -7.11
C ASP A 135 2.97 17.22 -5.84
N TYR A 136 3.98 16.80 -5.07
CA TYR A 136 3.79 16.17 -3.76
C TYR A 136 3.02 17.08 -2.80
N TYR A 137 3.45 18.32 -2.60
CA TYR A 137 2.79 19.22 -1.67
C TYR A 137 1.40 19.65 -2.14
N GLN A 138 1.21 19.81 -3.45
CA GLN A 138 -0.10 20.09 -4.03
C GLN A 138 -1.07 18.93 -3.73
N LEU A 139 -0.67 17.70 -4.04
CA LEU A 139 -1.47 16.50 -3.79
C LEU A 139 -1.72 16.28 -2.29
N PHE A 140 -0.71 16.48 -1.45
CA PHE A 140 -0.83 16.39 0.00
C PHE A 140 -1.88 17.35 0.54
N ASN A 141 -1.81 18.64 0.17
CA ASN A 141 -2.75 19.63 0.65
C ASN A 141 -4.17 19.34 0.18
N GLU A 142 -4.34 18.93 -1.08
CA GLU A 142 -5.66 18.57 -1.61
C GLU A 142 -6.27 17.39 -0.85
N LEU A 143 -5.55 16.28 -0.72
CA LEU A 143 -6.05 15.06 -0.10
C LEU A 143 -6.22 15.20 1.41
N LYS A 144 -5.35 15.97 2.07
CA LYS A 144 -5.49 16.32 3.49
C LYS A 144 -6.75 17.14 3.72
N ASN A 145 -7.02 18.15 2.90
CA ASN A 145 -8.21 19.01 3.03
C ASN A 145 -9.51 18.25 2.77
N LYS A 146 -9.48 17.25 1.89
CA LYS A 146 -10.60 16.32 1.67
C LYS A 146 -10.74 15.26 2.77
N ASN A 147 -9.80 15.18 3.72
CA ASN A 147 -9.79 14.19 4.81
C ASN A 147 -9.77 12.73 4.31
N VAL A 148 -9.09 12.47 3.18
CA VAL A 148 -9.03 11.14 2.54
C VAL A 148 -7.67 10.44 2.70
N ILE A 149 -6.72 11.05 3.41
CA ILE A 149 -5.43 10.44 3.74
C ILE A 149 -5.22 10.32 5.25
N ARG A 150 -4.49 9.29 5.66
CA ARG A 150 -4.05 9.05 7.05
C ARG A 150 -2.56 9.24 7.26
N TYR A 151 -1.80 9.31 6.17
CA TYR A 151 -0.35 9.35 6.19
C TYR A 151 0.18 10.02 4.92
N SER A 152 1.29 10.74 5.05
CA SER A 152 2.06 11.26 3.93
C SER A 152 3.55 11.34 4.27
N GLN A 153 4.42 11.03 3.31
CA GLN A 153 5.87 11.16 3.48
C GLN A 153 6.56 11.53 2.17
N LEU A 154 7.54 12.43 2.26
CA LEU A 154 8.48 12.78 1.19
C LEU A 154 9.91 12.53 1.67
N LYS A 155 10.69 11.79 0.88
CA LYS A 155 12.11 11.55 1.12
C LYS A 155 12.97 12.10 -0.01
N LYS A 156 14.17 12.56 0.34
CA LYS A 156 15.26 12.84 -0.59
C LYS A 156 16.52 12.17 -0.10
N ASN A 157 17.14 11.35 -0.93
CA ASN A 157 18.36 10.59 -0.60
C ASN A 157 18.22 9.85 0.75
N TYR A 158 17.15 9.09 0.91
CA TYR A 158 16.80 8.33 2.12
C TYR A 158 16.51 9.17 3.38
N THR A 159 16.60 10.50 3.30
CA THR A 159 16.28 11.41 4.39
C THR A 159 14.85 11.88 4.27
N VAL A 160 14.08 11.79 5.36
CA VAL A 160 12.70 12.30 5.40
C VAL A 160 12.73 13.83 5.43
N ILE A 161 12.16 14.46 4.41
CA ILE A 161 12.00 15.92 4.32
C ILE A 161 10.64 16.35 4.88
N HIS A 162 9.61 15.56 4.65
CA HIS A 162 8.28 15.81 5.18
C HIS A 162 7.63 14.51 5.64
N SER A 163 6.91 14.59 6.76
CA SER A 163 6.13 13.49 7.32
C SER A 163 4.88 14.06 7.98
N TRP A 164 3.74 13.45 7.70
CA TRP A 164 2.47 13.78 8.33
C TRP A 164 1.67 12.51 8.56
N SER A 165 0.99 12.42 9.70
CA SER A 165 0.05 11.35 10.02
C SER A 165 -1.13 11.90 10.80
N LEU A 166 -2.27 11.23 10.67
CA LEU A 166 -3.38 11.44 11.60
C LEU A 166 -2.93 10.99 13.00
N GLN A 167 -3.17 11.83 14.00
CA GLN A 167 -3.04 11.44 15.40
C GLN A 167 -4.06 10.32 15.68
N LYS A 168 -3.57 9.25 16.32
CA LYS A 168 -4.37 8.10 16.74
C LYS A 168 -5.15 8.44 18.01
#